data_AF-A0A8J8A0Q8-F1
#
_entry.id   AF-A0A8J8A0Q8-F1
#
_cell.length_a   1.000
_cell.length_b   1.000
_cell.length_c   1.000
_cell.angle_alpha   90.00
_cell.angle_beta   90.00
_cell.angle_gamma   90.00
#
_symmetry.space_group_name_H-M   'P 1'
#
loop_
_entity.id
_entity.type
_entity.pdbx_description
1 polymer ?
#
loop_
_entity_poly.entity_id
_entity_poly.type
_entity_poly.pdbx_seq_one_letter_code
_entity_poly.pdbx_strand_id
1 'polypeptide(L)'
;MNAAVLFGLGTMIAWGFWIAFGNVASSTMDPETAAFVSYAAATVVTGIYVVVSDASFVVTNRGMMFAGAAGVAAAVGVVSTFVGVTVGPTSIVSTIGGMYFITAAVIGVIAFGESMTLTKAAGIGLALIAIVVINQ
;
A
#
# COMPACT_ATOMS: atom_id res chain seq x y z
N MET A 1 -14.93 16.96 -9.26
CA MET A 1 -13.67 16.20 -9.14
C MET A 1 -13.97 14.74 -9.44
N ASN A 2 -13.12 14.02 -10.19
CA ASN A 2 -13.37 12.61 -10.54
C ASN A 2 -13.38 11.74 -9.25
N ALA A 3 -14.36 10.84 -9.09
CA ALA A 3 -14.45 9.95 -7.94
C ALA A 3 -13.17 9.15 -7.71
N ALA A 4 -12.49 8.72 -8.78
CA ALA A 4 -11.20 8.02 -8.68
C ALA A 4 -10.12 8.89 -8.01
N VAL A 5 -10.09 10.19 -8.32
CA VAL A 5 -9.16 11.14 -7.68
C VAL A 5 -9.51 11.30 -6.20
N LEU A 6 -10.79 11.34 -5.85
CA LEU A 6 -11.23 11.45 -4.46
C LEU A 6 -10.80 10.23 -3.62
N PHE A 7 -11.04 9.01 -4.13
CA PHE A 7 -10.59 7.79 -3.45
C PHE A 7 -9.06 7.69 -3.38
N GLY A 8 -8.36 8.13 -4.42
CA GLY A 8 -6.89 8.22 -4.41
C GLY A 8 -6.36 9.17 -3.34
N LEU A 9 -6.95 10.36 -3.21
CA LEU A 9 -6.58 11.32 -2.16
C LEU A 9 -6.89 10.78 -0.76
N GLY A 10 -8.05 10.15 -0.57
CA GLY A 10 -8.40 9.50 0.70
C GLY A 10 -7.40 8.42 1.07
N THR A 11 -6.98 7.61 0.09
CA THR A 11 -5.93 6.60 0.26
C THR A 11 -4.62 7.26 0.68
N MET A 12 -4.13 8.27 -0.06
CA MET A 12 -2.89 8.98 0.24
C MET A 12 -2.86 9.51 1.68
N ILE A 13 -3.95 10.15 2.13
CA ILE A 13 -4.05 10.71 3.48
C ILE A 13 -4.07 9.60 4.52
N ALA A 14 -4.90 8.57 4.34
CA ALA A 14 -5.02 7.46 5.27
C ALA A 14 -3.70 6.70 5.44
N TRP A 15 -2.97 6.47 4.35
CA TRP A 15 -1.65 5.82 4.38
C TRP A 15 -0.59 6.68 5.07
N GLY A 16 -0.66 8.02 4.95
CA GLY A 16 0.20 8.93 5.71
C GLY A 16 -0.01 8.82 7.23
N PHE A 17 -1.28 8.79 7.69
CA PHE A 17 -1.58 8.54 9.10
C PHE A 17 -1.17 7.14 9.55
N TRP A 18 -1.44 6.13 8.72
CA TRP A 18 -1.09 4.74 9.01
C TRP A 18 0.41 4.60 9.31
N ILE A 19 1.29 5.17 8.48
CA ILE A 19 2.73 5.04 8.71
C ILE A 19 3.21 5.88 9.90
N ALA A 20 2.61 7.05 10.14
CA ALA A 20 2.93 7.87 11.32
C ALA A 20 2.61 7.13 12.62
N PHE A 21 1.42 6.52 12.72
CA PHE A 21 1.05 5.70 13.87
C PHE A 21 1.85 4.40 13.94
N GLY A 22 2.11 3.76 12.79
CA GLY A 22 2.94 2.56 12.70
C GLY A 22 4.35 2.76 13.22
N ASN A 23 4.94 3.93 12.94
CA ASN A 23 6.26 4.31 13.47
C ASN A 23 6.26 4.46 14.99
N VAL A 24 5.24 5.10 15.56
CA VAL A 24 5.07 5.22 17.03
C VAL A 24 4.81 3.86 17.67
N ALA A 25 4.02 3.00 17.04
CA ALA A 25 3.79 1.64 17.53
C ALA A 25 5.10 0.83 17.52
N SER A 26 5.86 0.88 16.42
CA SER A 26 7.12 0.15 16.27
C SER A 26 8.25 0.64 17.19
N SER A 27 8.12 1.83 17.77
CA SER A 27 9.07 2.32 18.79
C SER A 27 8.67 1.96 20.23
N THR A 28 7.48 1.43 20.43
CA THR A 28 6.92 1.08 21.75
C THR A 28 6.67 -0.41 21.95
N MET A 29 6.72 -1.20 20.87
CA MET A 29 6.65 -2.67 20.87
C MET A 29 7.38 -3.24 19.65
N ASP A 30 7.58 -4.56 19.62
CA ASP A 30 8.20 -5.24 18.48
C ASP A 30 7.51 -4.89 17.15
N PRO A 31 8.24 -4.50 16.09
CA PRO A 31 7.66 -4.03 14.83
C PRO A 31 6.80 -5.08 14.13
N GLU A 32 7.16 -6.35 14.24
CA GLU A 32 6.36 -7.47 13.70
C GLU A 32 5.01 -7.58 14.42
N THR A 33 5.01 -7.37 15.75
CA THR A 33 3.79 -7.35 16.55
C THR A 33 2.94 -6.12 16.22
N ALA A 34 3.57 -4.95 16.08
CA ALA A 34 2.89 -3.73 15.65
C ALA A 34 2.25 -3.88 14.26
N ALA A 35 2.95 -4.53 13.31
CA ALA A 35 2.45 -4.83 11.98
C ALA A 35 1.22 -5.73 12.03
N PHE A 36 1.29 -6.82 12.81
CA PHE A 36 0.17 -7.73 13.02
C PHE A 36 -1.04 -7.01 13.62
N VAL A 37 -0.86 -6.24 14.69
CA VAL A 37 -1.95 -5.49 15.34
C VAL A 37 -2.58 -4.47 14.40
N SER A 38 -1.77 -3.74 13.62
CA SER A 38 -2.23 -2.77 12.63
C SER A 38 -3.17 -3.41 11.60
N TYR A 39 -2.78 -4.57 11.07
CA TYR A 39 -3.55 -5.26 10.03
C TYR A 39 -4.72 -6.09 10.59
N ALA A 40 -4.63 -6.55 11.83
CA ALA A 40 -5.79 -7.12 12.54
C ALA A 40 -6.88 -6.05 12.70
N ALA A 41 -6.51 -4.83 13.12
CA ALA A 41 -7.44 -3.71 13.19
C ALA A 41 -8.02 -3.35 11.80
N ALA A 42 -7.17 -3.30 10.77
CA ALA A 42 -7.63 -3.07 9.39
C ALA A 42 -8.62 -4.14 8.90
N THR A 43 -8.39 -5.41 9.25
CA THR A 43 -9.29 -6.52 8.91
C THR A 43 -10.65 -6.35 9.57
N VAL A 44 -10.68 -5.96 10.85
CA VAL A 44 -11.95 -5.68 11.56
C VAL A 44 -12.69 -4.50 10.92
N VAL A 45 -12.01 -3.39 10.65
CA VAL A 45 -12.62 -2.18 10.06
C VAL A 45 -13.16 -2.46 8.66
N THR A 46 -12.39 -3.16 7.81
CA THR A 46 -12.84 -3.55 6.47
C THR A 46 -13.97 -4.58 6.51
N GLY A 47 -13.96 -5.51 7.46
CA GLY A 47 -15.07 -6.43 7.71
C GLY A 47 -16.35 -5.71 8.11
N ILE A 48 -16.28 -4.74 9.01
CA ILE A 48 -17.43 -3.87 9.35
C ILE A 48 -17.92 -3.14 8.11
N TYR A 49 -17.02 -2.58 7.31
CA TYR A 49 -17.38 -1.88 6.07
C TYR A 49 -18.15 -2.79 5.09
N VAL A 50 -17.75 -4.05 4.93
CA VAL A 50 -18.49 -5.03 4.11
C VAL A 50 -19.90 -5.25 4.65
N VAL A 51 -20.10 -5.33 5.96
CA VAL A 51 -21.42 -5.57 6.58
C VAL A 51 -22.35 -4.36 6.46
N VAL A 52 -21.82 -3.13 6.57
CA VAL A 52 -22.63 -1.90 6.53
C VAL A 52 -22.79 -1.30 5.13
N SER A 53 -22.10 -1.85 4.13
CA SER A 53 -22.24 -1.45 2.73
C SER A 53 -23.17 -2.38 1.98
N ASP A 54 -23.60 -1.98 0.77
CA ASP A 54 -24.39 -2.81 -0.13
C ASP A 54 -23.54 -3.89 -0.85
N ALA A 55 -22.48 -4.38 -0.20
CA ALA A 55 -21.57 -5.35 -0.78
C ALA A 55 -22.24 -6.71 -0.97
N SER A 56 -21.95 -7.37 -2.10
CA SER A 56 -22.35 -8.75 -2.32
C SER A 56 -21.44 -9.70 -1.54
N PHE A 57 -22.03 -10.65 -0.80
CA PHE A 57 -21.32 -11.72 -0.09
C PHE A 57 -20.97 -12.92 -0.99
N VAL A 58 -21.14 -12.79 -2.30
CA VAL A 58 -20.81 -13.88 -3.24
C VAL A 58 -19.30 -14.10 -3.28
N VAL A 59 -18.90 -15.34 -2.97
CA VAL A 59 -17.51 -15.78 -2.99
C VAL A 59 -17.25 -16.61 -4.24
N THR A 60 -16.14 -16.35 -4.93
CA THR A 60 -15.68 -17.17 -6.07
C THR A 60 -14.27 -17.68 -5.81
N ASN A 61 -13.94 -18.88 -6.30
CA ASN A 61 -12.61 -19.47 -6.12
C ASN A 61 -11.50 -18.55 -6.66
N ARG A 62 -11.72 -17.96 -7.84
CA ARG A 62 -10.77 -17.02 -8.45
C ARG A 62 -10.63 -15.73 -7.63
N GLY A 63 -11.74 -15.17 -7.15
CA GLY A 63 -11.74 -13.99 -6.29
C GLY A 63 -10.97 -14.24 -4.99
N MET A 64 -11.23 -15.37 -4.32
CA MET A 64 -10.53 -15.77 -3.11
C MET A 64 -9.03 -15.96 -3.33
N MET A 65 -8.64 -16.58 -4.43
CA MET A 65 -7.22 -16.79 -4.76
C MET A 65 -6.48 -15.45 -4.90
N PHE A 66 -7.00 -14.51 -5.70
CA PHE A 66 -6.34 -13.22 -5.90
C PHE A 66 -6.45 -12.30 -4.69
N ALA A 67 -7.55 -12.31 -3.95
CA ALA A 67 -7.68 -11.57 -2.69
C ALA A 67 -6.70 -12.10 -1.63
N GLY A 68 -6.55 -13.42 -1.52
CA GLY A 68 -5.55 -14.05 -0.65
C GLY A 68 -4.13 -13.68 -1.04
N ALA A 69 -3.80 -13.74 -2.34
CA ALA A 69 -2.48 -13.32 -2.84
C ALA A 69 -2.19 -11.84 -2.56
N ALA A 70 -3.19 -10.96 -2.73
CA ALA A 70 -3.08 -9.56 -2.37
C ALA A 70 -2.85 -9.37 -0.86
N GLY A 71 -3.54 -10.14 -0.01
CA GLY A 71 -3.32 -10.15 1.44
C GLY A 71 -1.91 -10.58 1.83
N VAL A 72 -1.35 -11.61 1.19
CA VAL A 72 0.04 -12.05 1.41
C VAL A 72 1.03 -10.97 1.00
N ALA A 73 0.85 -10.36 -0.18
CA ALA A 73 1.69 -9.25 -0.62
C ALA A 73 1.61 -8.05 0.34
N ALA A 74 0.41 -7.72 0.82
CA ALA A 74 0.21 -6.67 1.80
C ALA A 74 0.90 -6.99 3.14
N ALA A 75 0.83 -8.24 3.60
CA ALA A 75 1.51 -8.71 4.82
C ALA A 75 3.03 -8.54 4.72
N VAL A 76 3.64 -8.94 3.60
CA VAL A 76 5.07 -8.73 3.35
C VAL A 76 5.41 -7.24 3.35
N GLY A 77 4.59 -6.42 2.69
CA GLY A 77 4.77 -4.98 2.62
C GLY A 77 4.69 -4.29 3.99
N VAL A 78 3.70 -4.63 4.83
CA VAL A 78 3.57 -4.03 6.17
C VAL A 78 4.71 -4.44 7.09
N VAL A 79 5.08 -5.73 7.14
CA VAL A 79 6.19 -6.18 7.98
C VAL A 79 7.49 -5.51 7.54
N SER A 80 7.76 -5.48 6.23
CA SER A 80 8.94 -4.81 5.68
C SER A 80 8.97 -3.31 6.01
N THR A 81 7.80 -2.66 6.00
CA THR A 81 7.69 -1.24 6.34
C THR A 81 7.92 -1.02 7.84
N PHE A 82 7.26 -1.78 8.71
CA PHE A 82 7.33 -1.57 10.16
C PHE A 82 8.72 -1.94 10.71
N VAL A 83 9.32 -3.03 10.22
CA VAL A 83 10.73 -3.33 10.52
C VAL A 83 11.65 -2.27 9.90
N GLY A 84 11.35 -1.80 8.69
CA GLY A 84 12.15 -0.77 8.02
C GLY A 84 12.25 0.54 8.81
N VAL A 85 11.15 1.00 9.41
CA VAL A 85 11.15 2.27 10.17
C VAL A 85 11.91 2.20 11.49
N THR A 86 12.23 1.01 12.01
CA THR A 86 13.07 0.87 13.21
C THR A 86 14.56 0.94 12.88
N VAL A 87 14.95 0.67 11.62
CA VAL A 87 16.35 0.65 11.17
C VAL A 87 16.73 1.86 10.30
N GLY A 88 15.78 2.74 9.98
CA GLY A 88 16.03 3.92 9.17
C GLY A 88 14.92 4.96 9.24
N PRO A 89 15.13 6.14 8.63
CA PRO A 89 14.15 7.22 8.66
C PRO A 89 12.80 6.81 8.06
N THR A 90 11.71 7.10 8.77
CA THR A 90 10.34 6.82 8.30
C THR A 90 10.06 7.46 6.94
N SER A 91 10.63 8.64 6.67
CA SER A 91 10.49 9.34 5.38
C SER A 91 11.08 8.52 4.22
N ILE A 92 12.23 7.88 4.40
CA ILE A 92 12.87 7.07 3.36
C ILE A 92 12.03 5.82 3.09
N VAL A 93 11.69 5.08 4.16
CA VAL A 93 10.94 3.83 4.06
C VAL A 93 9.55 4.07 3.44
N SER A 94 8.84 5.11 3.90
CA SER A 94 7.52 5.45 3.37
C SER A 94 7.54 6.00 1.96
N THR A 95 8.57 6.77 1.57
CA THR A 95 8.70 7.29 0.20
C THR A 95 8.93 6.15 -0.79
N ILE A 96 9.84 5.23 -0.46
CA ILE A 96 10.10 4.05 -1.30
C ILE A 96 8.87 3.12 -1.32
N GLY A 97 8.29 2.83 -0.15
CA GLY A 97 7.10 1.97 -0.05
C GLY A 97 5.88 2.55 -0.78
N GLY A 98 5.67 3.87 -0.70
CA GLY A 98 4.60 4.58 -1.39
C GLY A 98 4.70 4.55 -2.92
N MET A 99 5.88 4.18 -3.46
CA MET A 99 6.11 4.00 -4.89
C MET A 99 5.63 2.64 -5.43
N TYR A 100 4.84 1.88 -4.66
CA TYR A 100 4.26 0.60 -5.11
C TYR A 100 3.49 0.73 -6.45
N PHE A 101 3.01 1.93 -6.79
CA PHE A 101 2.37 2.20 -8.08
C PHE A 101 3.31 1.95 -9.28
N ILE A 102 4.63 2.08 -9.11
CA ILE A 102 5.62 1.73 -10.14
C ILE A 102 5.58 0.23 -10.38
N THR A 103 5.65 -0.57 -9.32
CA THR A 103 5.55 -2.04 -9.41
C THR A 103 4.22 -2.46 -10.04
N ALA A 104 3.11 -1.84 -9.62
CA ALA A 104 1.79 -2.10 -10.21
C ALA A 104 1.75 -1.75 -11.71
N ALA A 105 2.34 -0.63 -12.12
CA ALA A 105 2.45 -0.24 -13.52
C ALA A 105 3.26 -1.24 -14.36
N VAL A 106 4.37 -1.75 -13.83
CA VAL A 106 5.19 -2.78 -14.49
C VAL A 106 4.43 -4.09 -14.61
N ILE A 107 3.77 -4.54 -13.55
CA ILE A 107 2.92 -5.74 -13.58
C ILE A 107 1.80 -5.56 -14.60
N GLY A 108 1.16 -4.39 -14.67
CA GLY A 108 0.10 -4.11 -15.65
C GLY A 108 0.57 -4.26 -17.09
N VAL A 109 1.78 -3.79 -17.39
CA VAL A 109 2.36 -3.90 -18.73
C VAL A 109 2.73 -5.35 -19.05
N ILE A 110 3.39 -6.05 -18.13
CA ILE A 110 3.92 -7.40 -18.38
C ILE A 110 2.82 -8.46 -18.32
N ALA A 111 1.96 -8.42 -17.30
CA ALA A 111 0.97 -9.47 -17.03
C ALA A 111 -0.40 -9.19 -17.65
N PHE A 112 -0.78 -7.92 -17.82
CA PHE A 112 -2.11 -7.55 -18.34
C PHE A 112 -2.06 -6.90 -19.73
N GLY A 113 -0.87 -6.73 -20.32
CA GLY A 113 -0.70 -6.18 -21.67
C GLY A 113 -1.07 -4.69 -21.78
N GLU A 114 -1.04 -3.95 -20.66
CA GLU A 114 -1.29 -2.51 -20.69
C GLU A 114 -0.25 -1.79 -21.56
N SER A 115 -0.70 -0.83 -22.37
CA SER A 115 0.19 -0.02 -23.19
C SER A 115 1.09 0.88 -22.31
N MET A 116 2.40 0.76 -22.45
CA MET A 116 3.35 1.72 -21.89
C MET A 116 3.42 2.97 -22.80
N THR A 117 2.67 4.01 -22.45
CA THR A 117 2.75 5.30 -23.17
C THR A 117 4.01 6.06 -22.75
N LEU A 118 4.51 6.93 -23.63
CA LEU A 118 5.64 7.81 -23.31
C LEU A 118 5.36 8.67 -22.06
N THR A 119 4.11 9.11 -21.87
CA THR A 119 3.71 9.88 -20.69
C THR A 119 3.78 9.05 -19.41
N LYS A 120 3.32 7.79 -19.41
CA LYS A 120 3.41 6.89 -18.25
C LYS A 120 4.87 6.61 -17.89
N ALA A 121 5.70 6.34 -18.90
CA ALA A 121 7.14 6.14 -18.71
C ALA A 121 7.83 7.39 -18.15
N ALA A 122 7.53 8.58 -18.68
CA ALA A 122 8.08 9.84 -18.18
C ALA A 122 7.65 10.11 -16.73
N GLY A 123 6.38 9.86 -16.39
CA GLY A 123 5.88 10.00 -15.02
C GLY A 123 6.60 9.08 -14.02
N ILE A 124 6.82 7.81 -14.39
CA ILE A 124 7.63 6.87 -13.59
C ILE A 124 9.07 7.37 -13.45
N GLY A 125 9.68 7.86 -14.54
CA GLY A 125 11.03 8.43 -14.50
C GLY A 125 11.16 9.61 -13.55
N LEU A 126 10.20 10.55 -13.59
CA LEU A 126 10.16 11.69 -12.67
C LEU A 126 9.97 11.26 -11.22
N ALA A 127 9.13 10.26 -10.97
CA ALA A 127 8.95 9.69 -9.65
C ALA A 127 10.26 9.08 -9.11
N LEU A 128 10.97 8.29 -9.92
CA LEU A 128 12.26 7.72 -9.54
C LEU A 128 13.31 8.80 -9.22
N ILE A 129 13.35 9.88 -10.00
CA ILE A 129 14.24 11.03 -9.71
C ILE A 129 13.86 11.66 -8.36
N ALA A 130 12.57 11.84 -8.08
CA ALA A 130 12.11 12.37 -6.81
C ALA A 130 12.55 11.49 -5.63
N ILE A 131 12.50 10.15 -5.75
CA ILE A 131 13.04 9.24 -4.72
C ILE A 131 14.51 9.54 -4.45
N VAL A 132 15.32 9.63 -5.50
CA VAL A 132 16.77 9.86 -5.38
C VAL A 132 17.03 11.19 -4.66
N VAL A 133 16.29 12.25 -5.01
CA VAL A 133 16.47 13.57 -4.40
C VAL A 133 15.98 13.62 -2.95
N ILE A 134 14.86 12.97 -2.61
CA ILE A 134 14.29 12.96 -1.24
C ILE A 134 15.17 12.14 -0.28
N ASN A 135 15.86 11.12 -0.79
CA ASN A 135 16.63 10.18 0.03
C ASN A 135 18.14 10.51 0.10
N GLN A 136 18.57 11.69 -0.35
CA GLN A 136 19.90 12.25 -0.11
C GLN A 136 19.91 13.14 1.14
#